data_AF-A0A9P6X5K6-F1
#
_entry.id   AF-A0A9P6X5K6-F1
#
_cell.length_a   1.000
_cell.length_b   1.000
_cell.length_c   1.000
_cell.angle_alpha   90.00
_cell.angle_beta   90.00
_cell.angle_gamma   90.00
#
_symmetry.space_group_name_H-M   'P 1'
#
loop_
_entity.id
_entity.type
_entity.pdbx_description
1 polymer ?
#
loop_
_entity_poly.entity_id
_entity_poly.type
_entity_poly.pdbx_seq_one_letter_code
_entity_poly.pdbx_strand_id
1 'polypeptide(L)'
;MTIPKGEQQPSQPPPTDLSSILSQYFSEQGKRATDTQSSSRTSAIQKCDDLTVFKIPDFSLIDIRTIDLVLIANSECMLGLPYLTEYLGYKGKIIATETTIEFAKQSMEELVAYHGQTISRVDPTSYTYTTQLMPDSFIPEGWRSIYTLRDVQGCLEKIQPVRYNESLFLFSTLSLVAHSSGYSIGSANWLLETSFKKIVFLSTSSLIPNQHPAPFDQSLLTEADAVIVADVVEPSSDHVSFERSRTKLLAHIARTIQSNHNVLIAAPSMHIVFDLLGDIESYFKSIGAREIGGENDQVPIYVANPVANKSLQYSNICGEWMNPDRQCLLYEPTTPLAHGQLMAKGALQTIETVDSIELGARGIREPCIVFAGDSVFMQKGPIAWFLEHWKQSEHSTCITILPKTVMPAVQDSKMNFIRIPLETRLKLEDVPSILRTTERLNDVRHLLIPKMKGAELVKENLLSYPNTEVYIYKMGDIINIDLKRDWEKVSVSEKLAKLIMPIPYKSSNGLVSLYAPINGTLNLYNNNFQLCANTMRNMNDRPRVQVELNRIVNRFEQHSIPIEITKDEQGTIVIELPSDMESKLLIQDQSITIISNDENTRNLLRNIIL
;
A
#
# COMPACT_ATOMS: atom_id res chain seq x y z
N MET A 1 -41.63 -52.05 -46.81
CA MET A 1 -40.57 -51.76 -45.84
C MET A 1 -40.85 -50.38 -45.29
N THR A 2 -41.50 -50.36 -44.13
CA THR A 2 -42.16 -49.18 -43.57
C THR A 2 -41.79 -49.14 -42.10
N ILE A 3 -41.25 -47.99 -41.70
CA ILE A 3 -40.72 -47.65 -40.38
C ILE A 3 -41.84 -47.63 -39.34
N PRO A 4 -41.55 -47.95 -38.06
CA PRO A 4 -42.27 -47.33 -36.96
C PRO A 4 -41.38 -46.54 -35.99
N LYS A 5 -42.07 -45.55 -35.43
CA LYS A 5 -41.75 -44.47 -34.49
C LYS A 5 -41.09 -44.89 -33.17
N GLY A 6 -40.29 -44.00 -32.61
CA GLY A 6 -39.91 -43.95 -31.19
C GLY A 6 -40.28 -42.58 -30.60
N GLU A 7 -40.87 -42.60 -29.40
CA GLU A 7 -41.48 -41.48 -28.67
C GLU A 7 -40.47 -40.46 -28.11
N GLN A 8 -40.92 -39.22 -27.96
CA GLN A 8 -40.19 -38.08 -27.38
C GLN A 8 -40.31 -38.06 -25.84
N GLN A 9 -39.19 -37.80 -25.15
CA GLN A 9 -39.15 -37.29 -23.77
C GLN A 9 -38.41 -35.93 -23.73
N PRO A 10 -38.77 -35.04 -22.80
CA PRO A 10 -38.45 -33.61 -22.88
C PRO A 10 -37.02 -33.27 -22.41
N SER A 11 -36.38 -32.37 -23.14
CA SER A 11 -35.07 -31.77 -22.84
C SER A 11 -35.10 -30.91 -21.58
N GLN A 12 -34.28 -31.24 -20.58
CA GLN A 12 -33.91 -30.33 -19.49
C GLN A 12 -32.92 -29.26 -19.99
N PRO A 13 -32.93 -28.02 -19.45
CA PRO A 13 -31.98 -26.99 -19.83
C PRO A 13 -30.59 -27.29 -19.24
N PRO A 14 -29.50 -26.78 -19.84
CA PRO A 14 -28.15 -27.02 -19.32
C PRO A 14 -27.96 -26.28 -17.99
N PRO A 15 -27.11 -26.79 -17.08
CA PRO A 15 -26.88 -26.16 -15.79
C PRO A 15 -26.04 -24.89 -15.97
N THR A 16 -26.65 -23.73 -15.71
CA THR A 16 -25.97 -22.43 -15.55
C THR A 16 -25.44 -22.32 -14.13
N ASP A 17 -24.37 -23.04 -13.81
CA ASP A 17 -23.70 -22.87 -12.52
C ASP A 17 -22.19 -22.72 -12.72
N LEU A 18 -21.74 -21.46 -12.78
CA LEU A 18 -20.35 -21.02 -12.84
C LEU A 18 -19.50 -21.63 -11.72
N SER A 19 -20.12 -22.03 -10.61
CA SER A 19 -19.44 -22.68 -9.47
C SER A 19 -18.87 -24.06 -9.83
N SER A 20 -19.51 -24.81 -10.73
CA SER A 20 -19.06 -26.15 -11.15
C SER A 20 -17.82 -26.10 -12.05
N ILE A 21 -17.75 -25.08 -12.92
CA ILE A 21 -16.61 -24.84 -13.82
C ILE A 21 -15.38 -24.38 -13.02
N LEU A 22 -15.59 -23.53 -12.01
CA LEU A 22 -14.52 -23.07 -11.12
C LEU A 22 -14.01 -24.20 -10.21
N SER A 23 -14.88 -25.08 -9.73
CA SER A 23 -14.50 -26.19 -8.84
C SER A 23 -13.49 -27.17 -9.46
N GLN A 24 -13.48 -27.34 -10.79
CA GLN A 24 -12.49 -28.19 -11.47
C GLN A 24 -11.10 -27.54 -11.54
N TYR A 25 -11.00 -26.20 -11.51
CA TYR A 25 -9.72 -25.48 -11.43
C TYR A 25 -9.16 -25.40 -10.00
N PHE A 26 -10.01 -25.57 -8.98
CA PHE A 26 -9.64 -25.39 -7.56
C PHE A 26 -9.47 -26.68 -6.75
N SER A 27 -9.24 -27.85 -7.39
CA SER A 27 -8.98 -29.08 -6.62
C SER A 27 -7.72 -28.95 -5.75
N GLU A 28 -7.76 -29.48 -4.51
CA GLU A 28 -6.59 -29.51 -3.61
C GLU A 28 -5.39 -30.27 -4.18
N GLN A 29 -5.60 -31.09 -5.22
CA GLN A 29 -4.52 -31.73 -5.97
C GLN A 29 -3.70 -30.71 -6.78
N GLY A 30 -4.31 -29.60 -7.22
CA GLY A 30 -3.61 -28.49 -7.86
C GLY A 30 -2.60 -27.80 -6.94
N LYS A 31 -2.95 -27.58 -5.66
CA LYS A 31 -2.05 -26.98 -4.65
C LYS A 31 -0.86 -27.87 -4.28
N ARG A 32 -1.10 -29.17 -4.08
CA ARG A 32 0.00 -30.13 -3.83
C ARG A 32 0.87 -30.34 -5.07
N ALA A 33 0.29 -30.31 -6.26
CA ALA A 33 1.04 -30.36 -7.51
C ALA A 33 1.89 -29.10 -7.71
N THR A 34 1.39 -27.89 -7.42
CA THR A 34 2.16 -26.65 -7.53
C THR A 34 3.30 -26.56 -6.51
N ASP A 35 3.10 -26.99 -5.26
CA ASP A 35 4.15 -26.94 -4.23
C ASP A 35 5.25 -27.98 -4.47
N THR A 36 4.88 -29.19 -4.92
CA THR A 36 5.84 -30.27 -5.22
C THR A 36 6.55 -30.01 -6.56
N GLN A 37 5.87 -29.38 -7.54
CA GLN A 37 6.51 -28.91 -8.77
C GLN A 37 7.38 -27.67 -8.53
N SER A 38 7.01 -26.77 -7.60
CA SER A 38 7.83 -25.62 -7.20
C SER A 38 9.14 -26.06 -6.56
N SER A 39 9.11 -27.02 -5.61
CA SER A 39 10.34 -27.56 -5.00
C SER A 39 11.24 -28.31 -5.99
N SER A 40 10.65 -29.09 -6.89
CA SER A 40 11.38 -29.80 -7.96
C SER A 40 11.95 -28.82 -9.00
N ARG A 41 11.23 -27.75 -9.37
CA ARG A 41 11.68 -26.72 -10.33
C ARG A 41 12.74 -25.78 -9.75
N THR A 42 12.69 -25.51 -8.45
CA THR A 42 13.75 -24.77 -7.74
C THR A 42 15.09 -25.52 -7.81
N SER A 43 15.07 -26.85 -7.76
CA SER A 43 16.29 -27.68 -7.92
C SER A 43 16.86 -27.69 -9.34
N ALA A 44 16.03 -27.46 -10.37
CA ALA A 44 16.49 -27.35 -11.76
C ALA A 44 17.11 -25.98 -12.07
N ILE A 45 16.59 -24.91 -11.47
CA ILE A 45 17.17 -23.55 -11.54
C ILE A 45 18.49 -23.49 -10.77
N GLN A 46 18.66 -24.29 -9.70
CA GLN A 46 19.91 -24.42 -8.93
C GLN A 46 21.10 -24.99 -9.70
N LYS A 47 20.92 -25.55 -10.92
CA LYS A 47 22.03 -26.04 -11.76
C LYS A 47 22.53 -25.00 -12.77
N CYS A 48 22.00 -23.78 -12.73
CA CYS A 48 22.35 -22.73 -13.67
C CYS A 48 23.25 -21.71 -12.98
N ASP A 49 24.56 -21.95 -13.00
CA ASP A 49 25.53 -21.16 -12.23
C ASP A 49 25.60 -19.65 -12.62
N ASP A 50 24.94 -19.21 -13.70
CA ASP A 50 25.09 -17.84 -14.22
C ASP A 50 23.81 -17.01 -14.44
N LEU A 51 22.60 -17.59 -14.33
CA LEU A 51 21.35 -16.88 -14.69
C LEU A 51 20.53 -16.49 -13.45
N THR A 52 20.58 -15.20 -13.10
CA THR A 52 19.66 -14.61 -12.11
C THR A 52 18.31 -14.29 -12.76
N VAL A 53 17.23 -14.84 -12.22
CA VAL A 53 15.85 -14.55 -12.63
C VAL A 53 15.05 -13.94 -11.48
N PHE A 54 14.11 -13.07 -11.81
CA PHE A 54 13.29 -12.30 -10.88
C PHE A 54 11.84 -12.77 -10.98
N LYS A 55 11.22 -13.00 -9.83
CA LYS A 55 9.79 -13.35 -9.77
C LYS A 55 8.95 -12.08 -9.70
N ILE A 56 8.02 -11.90 -10.63
CA ILE A 56 7.03 -10.82 -10.58
C ILE A 56 5.78 -11.26 -9.80
N PRO A 57 4.98 -10.32 -9.27
CA PRO A 57 3.69 -10.65 -8.67
C PRO A 57 2.79 -11.43 -9.63
N ASP A 58 1.99 -12.34 -9.07
CA ASP A 58 0.99 -13.09 -9.84
C ASP A 58 -0.25 -12.21 -10.06
N PHE A 59 -0.46 -11.82 -11.31
CA PHE A 59 -1.59 -11.03 -11.75
C PHE A 59 -2.67 -11.88 -12.45
N SER A 60 -2.61 -13.21 -12.39
CA SER A 60 -3.54 -14.11 -13.10
C SER A 60 -5.02 -13.89 -12.74
N LEU A 61 -5.30 -13.36 -11.56
CA LEU A 61 -6.66 -13.09 -11.07
C LEU A 61 -7.22 -11.73 -11.48
N ILE A 62 -6.40 -10.83 -12.06
CA ILE A 62 -6.82 -9.46 -12.38
C ILE A 62 -6.38 -9.06 -13.79
N ASP A 63 -7.27 -8.39 -14.54
CA ASP A 63 -6.87 -7.71 -15.77
C ASP A 63 -6.13 -6.42 -15.40
N ILE A 64 -4.83 -6.38 -15.68
CA ILE A 64 -3.97 -5.23 -15.33
C ILE A 64 -4.49 -3.92 -15.93
N ARG A 65 -5.20 -3.99 -17.06
CA ARG A 65 -5.77 -2.81 -17.74
C ARG A 65 -6.95 -2.19 -17.00
N THR A 66 -7.55 -2.91 -16.03
CA THR A 66 -8.66 -2.39 -15.21
C THR A 66 -8.17 -1.73 -13.92
N ILE A 67 -6.85 -1.68 -13.69
CA ILE A 67 -6.28 -1.03 -12.50
C ILE A 67 -6.11 0.46 -12.78
N ASP A 68 -6.87 1.30 -12.08
CA ASP A 68 -6.84 2.75 -12.27
C ASP A 68 -5.71 3.45 -11.51
N LEU A 69 -5.26 2.86 -10.39
CA LEU A 69 -4.36 3.50 -9.43
C LEU A 69 -3.42 2.48 -8.79
N VAL A 70 -2.12 2.79 -8.76
CA VAL A 70 -1.08 2.08 -8.01
C VAL A 70 -0.47 3.04 -7.01
N LEU A 71 -0.49 2.64 -5.73
CA LEU A 71 0.10 3.39 -4.63
C LEU A 71 1.35 2.68 -4.15
N ILE A 72 2.46 3.42 -4.06
CA ILE A 72 3.73 2.88 -3.60
C ILE A 72 3.92 3.22 -2.13
N ALA A 73 4.15 2.19 -1.31
CA ALA A 73 4.39 2.34 0.13
C ALA A 73 5.81 2.81 0.47
N ASN A 74 6.83 2.25 -0.18
CA ASN A 74 8.24 2.55 0.10
C ASN A 74 9.11 2.16 -1.11
N SER A 75 10.41 2.46 -1.03
CA SER A 75 11.33 2.24 -2.14
C SER A 75 11.50 0.76 -2.53
N GLU A 76 11.38 -0.17 -1.58
CA GLU A 76 11.49 -1.61 -1.82
C GLU A 76 10.27 -2.14 -2.60
N CYS A 77 9.09 -1.55 -2.42
CA CYS A 77 7.87 -1.91 -3.16
C CYS A 77 7.91 -1.52 -4.65
N MET A 78 8.89 -0.72 -5.09
CA MET A 78 8.99 -0.27 -6.48
C MET A 78 9.86 -1.17 -7.36
N LEU A 79 10.61 -2.13 -6.80
CA LEU A 79 11.60 -2.89 -7.57
C LEU A 79 11.00 -3.69 -8.73
N GLY A 80 9.71 -4.04 -8.66
CA GLY A 80 8.97 -4.71 -9.74
C GLY A 80 8.21 -3.78 -10.69
N LEU A 81 8.21 -2.46 -10.45
CA LEU A 81 7.40 -1.49 -11.16
C LEU A 81 7.74 -1.38 -12.67
N PRO A 82 9.02 -1.46 -13.12
CA PRO A 82 9.33 -1.46 -14.55
C PRO A 82 8.65 -2.61 -15.31
N TYR A 83 8.44 -3.77 -14.67
CA TYR A 83 7.71 -4.85 -15.31
C TYR A 83 6.24 -4.49 -15.54
N LEU A 84 5.62 -3.86 -14.55
CA LEU A 84 4.22 -3.43 -14.63
C LEU A 84 4.02 -2.40 -15.75
N THR A 85 4.91 -1.41 -15.84
CA THR A 85 4.75 -0.25 -16.72
C THR A 85 5.23 -0.46 -18.15
N GLU A 86 6.29 -1.26 -18.36
CA GLU A 86 6.87 -1.45 -19.69
C GLU A 86 6.40 -2.73 -20.38
N TYR A 87 5.99 -3.77 -19.63
CA TYR A 87 5.73 -5.10 -20.21
C TYR A 87 4.32 -5.62 -20.00
N LEU A 88 3.63 -5.20 -18.94
CA LEU A 88 2.31 -5.74 -18.58
C LEU A 88 1.13 -4.86 -19.04
N GLY A 89 1.39 -3.76 -19.73
CA GLY A 89 0.35 -2.94 -20.37
C GLY A 89 -0.49 -2.09 -19.41
N TYR A 90 0.00 -1.83 -18.21
CA TYR A 90 -0.62 -0.94 -17.23
C TYR A 90 -0.69 0.51 -17.75
N LYS A 91 -1.83 1.20 -17.49
CA LYS A 91 -2.10 2.57 -17.96
C LYS A 91 -2.69 3.51 -16.91
N GLY A 92 -2.91 3.02 -15.69
CA GLY A 92 -3.44 3.83 -14.60
C GLY A 92 -2.43 4.83 -14.04
N LYS A 93 -2.82 5.56 -13.01
CA LYS A 93 -1.94 6.50 -12.29
C LYS A 93 -1.06 5.77 -11.29
N ILE A 94 0.22 6.13 -11.24
CA ILE A 94 1.16 5.64 -10.22
C ILE A 94 1.53 6.80 -9.31
N ILE A 95 1.41 6.62 -8.00
CA ILE A 95 1.66 7.67 -7.02
C ILE A 95 2.63 7.16 -5.96
N ALA A 96 3.65 7.97 -5.67
CA ALA A 96 4.68 7.66 -4.69
C ALA A 96 5.23 8.97 -4.10
N THR A 97 5.83 8.91 -2.91
CA THR A 97 6.50 10.06 -2.32
C THR A 97 7.81 10.40 -3.04
N GLU A 98 8.18 11.67 -3.09
CA GLU A 98 9.38 12.16 -3.81
C GLU A 98 10.66 11.38 -3.46
N THR A 99 10.90 11.16 -2.16
CA THR A 99 12.08 10.45 -1.66
C THR A 99 12.05 8.95 -1.93
N THR A 100 10.85 8.33 -1.86
CA THR A 100 10.67 6.92 -2.24
C THR A 100 11.08 6.68 -3.70
N ILE A 101 10.73 7.60 -4.60
CA ILE A 101 11.06 7.49 -6.03
C ILE A 101 12.58 7.48 -6.24
N GLU A 102 13.31 8.40 -5.60
CA GLU A 102 14.75 8.53 -5.80
C GLU A 102 15.53 7.36 -5.16
N PHE A 103 15.16 6.89 -3.97
CA PHE A 103 15.76 5.69 -3.39
C PHE A 103 15.43 4.44 -4.20
N ALA A 104 14.20 4.30 -4.70
CA ALA A 104 13.82 3.19 -5.55
C ALA A 104 14.63 3.17 -6.85
N LYS A 105 14.78 4.31 -7.52
CA LYS A 105 15.61 4.45 -8.71
C LYS A 105 17.04 3.95 -8.46
N GLN A 106 17.65 4.37 -7.36
CA GLN A 106 18.99 3.94 -6.99
C GLN A 106 19.05 2.42 -6.74
N SER A 107 18.08 1.83 -6.06
CA SER A 107 18.00 0.37 -5.89
C SER A 107 17.80 -0.37 -7.22
N MET A 108 17.00 0.17 -8.15
CA MET A 108 16.85 -0.40 -9.49
C MET A 108 18.15 -0.29 -10.30
N GLU A 109 18.86 0.85 -10.23
CA GLU A 109 20.18 1.03 -10.85
C GLU A 109 21.21 0.02 -10.31
N GLU A 110 21.21 -0.24 -9.00
CA GLU A 110 22.04 -1.27 -8.36
C GLU A 110 21.73 -2.68 -8.92
N LEU A 111 20.45 -3.06 -8.97
CA LEU A 111 20.03 -4.35 -9.53
C LEU A 111 20.49 -4.51 -10.98
N VAL A 112 20.34 -3.47 -11.80
CA VAL A 112 20.82 -3.50 -13.19
C VAL A 112 22.34 -3.55 -13.26
N ALA A 113 23.06 -2.87 -12.37
CA ALA A 113 24.52 -2.93 -12.33
C ALA A 113 25.03 -4.35 -12.02
N TYR A 114 24.42 -5.06 -11.07
CA TYR A 114 24.83 -6.41 -10.69
C TYR A 114 24.37 -7.50 -11.65
N HIS A 115 23.21 -7.33 -12.29
CA HIS A 115 22.58 -8.41 -13.07
C HIS A 115 22.52 -8.13 -14.59
N GLY A 116 22.58 -6.86 -15.00
CA GLY A 116 22.37 -6.44 -16.39
C GLY A 116 23.52 -6.79 -17.35
N GLN A 117 24.76 -6.85 -16.86
CA GLN A 117 25.93 -7.15 -17.71
C GLN A 117 25.88 -8.58 -18.30
N THR A 118 25.27 -9.52 -17.58
CA THR A 118 25.11 -10.92 -18.01
C THR A 118 24.11 -11.08 -19.18
N ILE A 119 23.25 -10.10 -19.44
CA ILE A 119 22.06 -10.23 -20.30
C ILE A 119 22.14 -9.26 -21.51
N SER A 120 23.28 -9.20 -22.18
CA SER A 120 23.45 -8.36 -23.39
C SER A 120 22.65 -8.82 -24.62
N ARG A 121 21.73 -9.80 -24.52
CA ARG A 121 21.06 -10.43 -25.69
C ARG A 121 19.60 -10.91 -25.47
N VAL A 122 18.89 -10.51 -24.42
CA VAL A 122 17.53 -11.03 -24.17
C VAL A 122 16.51 -9.91 -24.06
N ASP A 123 15.42 -10.04 -24.83
CA ASP A 123 14.28 -9.14 -24.79
C ASP A 123 13.43 -9.42 -23.53
N PRO A 124 13.24 -8.43 -22.63
CA PRO A 124 12.45 -8.58 -21.40
C PRO A 124 10.98 -8.97 -21.62
N THR A 125 10.43 -8.75 -22.84
CA THR A 125 9.04 -9.04 -23.19
C THR A 125 8.80 -10.50 -23.62
N SER A 126 9.85 -11.23 -23.96
CA SER A 126 9.71 -12.53 -24.62
C SER A 126 9.62 -13.69 -23.63
N TYR A 127 8.42 -14.19 -23.41
CA TYR A 127 8.20 -15.53 -22.84
C TYR A 127 8.76 -16.65 -23.76
N THR A 128 8.98 -16.35 -25.04
CA THR A 128 9.27 -17.32 -26.10
C THR A 128 10.73 -17.40 -26.53
N TYR A 129 11.66 -16.75 -25.82
CA TYR A 129 13.10 -16.81 -26.15
C TYR A 129 13.94 -17.54 -25.08
N THR A 130 13.50 -18.70 -24.62
CA THR A 130 14.32 -19.61 -23.79
C THR A 130 14.61 -20.96 -24.43
N THR A 131 14.00 -21.26 -25.58
CA THR A 131 14.14 -22.55 -26.28
C THR A 131 15.45 -22.70 -27.07
N GLN A 132 16.31 -21.68 -27.15
CA GLN A 132 17.54 -21.73 -27.96
C GLN A 132 18.86 -21.77 -27.15
N LEU A 133 18.84 -21.54 -25.84
CA LEU A 133 20.05 -21.53 -25.01
C LEU A 133 20.09 -22.63 -23.95
N MET A 134 18.95 -23.28 -23.70
CA MET A 134 18.83 -24.41 -22.77
C MET A 134 17.88 -25.43 -23.40
N PRO A 135 18.36 -26.63 -23.82
CA PRO A 135 17.48 -27.63 -24.41
C PRO A 135 16.38 -28.15 -23.45
N ASP A 136 16.50 -27.94 -22.14
CA ASP A 136 15.64 -28.60 -21.13
C ASP A 136 15.18 -27.76 -19.92
N SER A 137 15.32 -26.42 -19.90
CA SER A 137 14.86 -25.60 -18.75
C SER A 137 13.92 -24.46 -19.16
N PHE A 138 12.63 -24.72 -19.06
CA PHE A 138 11.56 -23.71 -19.09
C PHE A 138 11.71 -22.76 -17.90
N ILE A 139 11.94 -21.47 -18.14
CA ILE A 139 11.74 -20.44 -17.09
C ILE A 139 10.24 -20.46 -16.75
N PRO A 140 9.83 -20.77 -15.50
CA PRO A 140 8.42 -20.90 -15.17
C PRO A 140 7.65 -19.58 -15.38
N GLU A 141 6.34 -19.69 -15.61
CA GLU A 141 5.45 -18.52 -15.70
C GLU A 141 5.63 -17.60 -14.47
N GLY A 142 5.67 -16.29 -14.72
CA GLY A 142 5.90 -15.27 -13.67
C GLY A 142 7.36 -14.99 -13.31
N TRP A 143 8.33 -15.67 -13.92
CA TRP A 143 9.76 -15.33 -13.80
C TRP A 143 10.24 -14.51 -15.00
N ARG A 144 11.17 -13.58 -14.77
CA ARG A 144 11.70 -12.63 -15.76
C ARG A 144 13.21 -12.41 -15.59
N SER A 145 13.87 -12.03 -16.67
CA SER A 145 15.20 -11.42 -16.63
C SER A 145 15.12 -10.00 -16.08
N ILE A 146 16.25 -9.45 -15.58
CA ILE A 146 16.32 -8.06 -15.14
C ILE A 146 15.94 -7.09 -16.27
N TYR A 147 15.23 -6.02 -15.93
CA TYR A 147 14.96 -4.90 -16.83
C TYR A 147 16.24 -4.07 -17.12
N THR A 148 16.16 -3.12 -18.04
CA THR A 148 17.27 -2.24 -18.43
C THR A 148 17.17 -0.87 -17.76
N LEU A 149 18.26 -0.09 -17.80
CA LEU A 149 18.25 1.30 -17.34
C LEU A 149 17.24 2.18 -18.10
N ARG A 150 16.94 1.85 -19.37
CA ARG A 150 15.93 2.57 -20.16
C ARG A 150 14.53 2.33 -19.58
N ASP A 151 14.25 1.10 -19.18
CA ASP A 151 12.95 0.74 -18.59
C ASP A 151 12.78 1.38 -17.22
N VAL A 152 13.86 1.49 -16.44
CA VAL A 152 13.87 2.24 -15.18
C VAL A 152 13.50 3.70 -15.46
N GLN A 153 14.12 4.36 -16.43
CA GLN A 153 13.79 5.75 -16.79
C GLN A 153 12.33 5.90 -17.25
N GLY A 154 11.87 5.06 -18.18
CA GLY A 154 10.50 5.12 -18.69
C GLY A 154 9.44 4.82 -17.62
N CYS A 155 9.76 3.97 -16.65
CA CYS A 155 8.93 3.70 -15.49
C CYS A 155 8.80 4.93 -14.59
N LEU A 156 9.92 5.60 -14.28
CA LEU A 156 9.95 6.75 -13.37
C LEU A 156 9.19 7.96 -13.93
N GLU A 157 9.25 8.18 -15.25
CA GLU A 157 8.50 9.26 -15.93
C GLU A 157 6.96 9.12 -15.79
N LYS A 158 6.47 7.92 -15.47
CA LYS A 158 5.03 7.63 -15.30
C LYS A 158 4.53 7.87 -13.88
N ILE A 159 5.41 8.19 -12.94
CA ILE A 159 5.08 8.33 -11.52
C ILE A 159 4.74 9.78 -11.20
N GLN A 160 3.60 9.99 -10.54
CA GLN A 160 3.24 11.27 -9.94
C GLN A 160 3.85 11.35 -8.53
N PRO A 161 4.82 12.26 -8.30
CA PRO A 161 5.37 12.49 -6.97
C PRO A 161 4.36 13.21 -6.07
N VAL A 162 4.40 12.92 -4.77
CA VAL A 162 3.65 13.62 -3.72
C VAL A 162 4.49 13.87 -2.48
N ARG A 163 4.03 14.80 -1.64
CA ARG A 163 4.56 15.02 -0.29
C ARG A 163 3.63 14.47 0.79
N TYR A 164 4.16 14.34 2.00
CA TYR A 164 3.30 14.03 3.14
C TYR A 164 2.26 15.13 3.35
N ASN A 165 1.05 14.73 3.72
CA ASN A 165 -0.10 15.60 3.97
C ASN A 165 -0.58 16.41 2.75
N GLU A 166 -0.04 16.13 1.56
CA GLU A 166 -0.60 16.64 0.31
C GLU A 166 -1.88 15.88 -0.04
N SER A 167 -2.98 16.60 -0.23
CA SER A 167 -4.26 16.01 -0.65
C SER A 167 -4.39 16.04 -2.17
N LEU A 168 -4.40 14.85 -2.77
CA LEU A 168 -4.69 14.66 -4.18
C LEU A 168 -6.15 14.26 -4.38
N PHE A 169 -6.87 15.04 -5.18
CA PHE A 169 -8.24 14.70 -5.56
C PHE A 169 -8.27 13.97 -6.90
N LEU A 170 -8.62 12.68 -6.86
CA LEU A 170 -8.64 11.76 -7.99
C LEU A 170 -10.08 11.33 -8.32
N PHE A 171 -10.35 11.14 -9.62
CA PHE A 171 -11.62 10.60 -10.13
C PHE A 171 -12.88 11.32 -9.64
N SER A 172 -12.73 12.58 -9.21
CA SER A 172 -13.73 13.45 -8.59
C SER A 172 -14.48 12.86 -7.38
N THR A 173 -13.94 11.82 -6.75
CA THR A 173 -14.51 11.21 -5.54
C THR A 173 -13.51 10.82 -4.48
N LEU A 174 -12.25 10.63 -4.85
CA LEU A 174 -11.22 10.07 -3.99
C LEU A 174 -10.23 11.16 -3.62
N SER A 175 -10.20 11.56 -2.36
CA SER A 175 -9.07 12.26 -1.74
C SER A 175 -8.03 11.21 -1.34
N LEU A 176 -6.78 11.45 -1.71
CA LEU A 176 -5.65 10.60 -1.42
C LEU A 176 -4.58 11.41 -0.69
N VAL A 177 -4.11 10.91 0.45
CA VAL A 177 -3.07 11.56 1.26
C VAL A 177 -2.03 10.52 1.68
N ALA A 178 -0.74 10.88 1.56
CA ALA A 178 0.37 10.08 2.09
C ALA A 178 0.72 10.56 3.50
N HIS A 179 0.83 9.63 4.45
CA HIS A 179 1.26 9.87 5.83
C HIS A 179 2.54 9.07 6.13
N SER A 180 3.41 9.57 7.00
CA SER A 180 4.64 8.83 7.34
C SER A 180 4.33 7.47 7.98
N SER A 181 5.02 6.42 7.52
CA SER A 181 4.93 5.08 8.13
C SER A 181 5.98 4.83 9.22
N GLY A 182 6.96 5.73 9.40
CA GLY A 182 8.06 5.55 10.36
C GLY A 182 9.15 4.57 9.96
N TYR A 183 9.00 3.85 8.84
CA TYR A 183 9.89 2.74 8.47
C TYR A 183 11.21 3.17 7.80
N SER A 184 11.15 4.08 6.83
CA SER A 184 12.30 4.58 6.08
C SER A 184 12.01 5.99 5.56
N ILE A 185 13.03 6.75 5.12
CA ILE A 185 12.80 8.06 4.51
C ILE A 185 11.86 7.93 3.33
N GLY A 186 10.72 8.63 3.38
CA GLY A 186 9.71 8.63 2.32
C GLY A 186 8.65 7.55 2.43
N SER A 187 8.81 6.54 3.28
CA SER A 187 7.80 5.47 3.36
C SER A 187 6.46 6.00 3.87
N ALA A 188 5.38 5.51 3.29
CA ALA A 188 4.05 6.05 3.46
C ALA A 188 3.00 4.99 3.78
N ASN A 189 2.11 5.36 4.69
CA ASN A 189 0.78 4.81 4.81
C ASN A 189 -0.18 5.68 4.01
N TRP A 190 -1.14 5.06 3.33
CA TRP A 190 -2.03 5.77 2.40
C TRP A 190 -3.41 5.92 3.00
N LEU A 191 -3.90 7.16 3.01
CA LEU A 191 -5.25 7.51 3.40
C LEU A 191 -6.08 7.76 2.15
N LEU A 192 -7.14 6.98 1.97
CA LEU A 192 -8.12 7.08 0.90
C LEU A 192 -9.45 7.53 1.50
N GLU A 193 -9.83 8.76 1.20
CA GLU A 193 -11.06 9.36 1.68
C GLU A 193 -12.02 9.59 0.53
N THR A 194 -13.23 9.07 0.70
CA THR A 194 -14.37 9.44 -0.15
C THR A 194 -15.22 10.46 0.60
N SER A 195 -16.34 10.88 0.01
CA SER A 195 -17.28 11.78 0.71
C SER A 195 -17.95 11.15 1.94
N PHE A 196 -17.79 9.83 2.16
CA PHE A 196 -18.50 9.09 3.20
C PHE A 196 -17.59 8.21 4.06
N LYS A 197 -16.44 7.81 3.51
CA LYS A 197 -15.65 6.71 4.07
C LYS A 197 -14.16 7.01 4.04
N LYS A 198 -13.52 6.63 5.13
CA LYS A 198 -12.09 6.76 5.40
C LYS A 198 -11.45 5.38 5.41
N ILE A 199 -10.62 5.10 4.41
CA ILE A 199 -9.92 3.82 4.23
C ILE A 199 -8.43 4.07 4.40
N VAL A 200 -7.80 3.32 5.29
CA VAL A 200 -6.36 3.44 5.60
C VAL A 200 -5.63 2.17 5.17
N PHE A 201 -4.56 2.34 4.39
CA PHE A 201 -3.61 1.28 4.09
C PHE A 201 -2.37 1.46 4.97
N LEU A 202 -2.26 0.61 5.99
CA LEU A 202 -1.05 0.43 6.77
C LEU A 202 -0.12 -0.51 6.01
N SER A 203 0.92 0.06 5.43
CA SER A 203 1.98 -0.66 4.72
C SER A 203 3.10 -1.03 5.70
N THR A 204 4.33 -1.18 5.21
CA THR A 204 5.53 -1.33 6.04
C THR A 204 5.70 -0.11 6.95
N SER A 205 5.36 -0.29 8.23
CA SER A 205 5.40 0.73 9.28
C SER A 205 6.40 0.36 10.37
N SER A 206 6.89 1.31 11.15
CA SER A 206 7.77 1.10 12.31
C SER A 206 7.33 1.97 13.49
N LEU A 207 7.45 1.44 14.71
CA LEU A 207 7.20 2.15 15.96
C LEU A 207 8.50 2.47 16.73
N ILE A 208 9.66 2.20 16.14
CA ILE A 208 10.94 2.40 16.83
C ILE A 208 11.21 3.90 16.94
N PRO A 209 11.39 4.44 18.16
CA PRO A 209 11.64 5.86 18.34
C PRO A 209 13.08 6.23 17.94
N ASN A 210 13.32 7.52 17.71
CA ASN A 210 14.65 8.11 17.53
C ASN A 210 15.47 7.57 16.34
N GLN A 211 14.83 6.91 15.37
CA GLN A 211 15.42 6.62 14.07
C GLN A 211 15.31 7.84 13.15
N HIS A 212 16.13 7.90 12.11
CA HIS A 212 16.14 9.03 11.17
C HIS A 212 14.81 9.36 10.46
N PRO A 213 13.89 8.44 10.10
CA PRO A 213 12.66 8.79 9.39
C PRO A 213 11.69 9.61 10.24
N ALA A 214 10.79 10.36 9.61
CA ALA A 214 9.65 10.94 10.31
C ALA A 214 8.84 9.84 11.01
N PRO A 215 8.38 10.04 12.26
CA PRO A 215 7.69 8.99 13.01
C PRO A 215 6.39 8.54 12.34
N PHE A 216 5.94 7.32 12.68
CA PHE A 216 4.63 6.81 12.27
C PHE A 216 3.51 7.76 12.73
N ASP A 217 2.72 8.26 11.78
CA ASP A 217 1.64 9.20 12.06
C ASP A 217 0.34 8.49 12.47
N GLN A 218 0.23 8.11 13.75
CA GLN A 218 -0.94 7.38 14.26
C GLN A 218 -2.28 8.12 14.08
N SER A 219 -2.27 9.45 13.87
CA SER A 219 -3.50 10.24 13.70
C SER A 219 -4.34 9.81 12.48
N LEU A 220 -3.70 9.16 11.49
CA LEU A 220 -4.40 8.63 10.32
C LEU A 220 -5.48 7.59 10.66
N LEU A 221 -5.34 6.88 11.79
CA LEU A 221 -6.24 5.80 12.23
C LEU A 221 -7.50 6.31 12.93
N THR A 222 -7.53 7.57 13.34
CA THR A 222 -8.69 8.19 13.98
C THR A 222 -9.88 8.16 13.04
N GLU A 223 -11.02 7.64 13.52
CA GLU A 223 -12.27 7.52 12.76
C GLU A 223 -12.17 6.76 11.41
N ALA A 224 -11.14 5.92 11.22
CA ALA A 224 -11.04 5.09 10.02
C ALA A 224 -12.16 4.03 9.98
N ASP A 225 -12.94 4.00 8.89
CA ASP A 225 -13.96 2.98 8.61
C ASP A 225 -13.35 1.64 8.22
N ALA A 226 -12.24 1.66 7.49
CA ALA A 226 -11.49 0.46 7.12
C ALA A 226 -9.99 0.66 7.28
N VAL A 227 -9.31 -0.34 7.84
CA VAL A 227 -7.86 -0.36 8.00
C VAL A 227 -7.33 -1.65 7.41
N ILE A 228 -6.48 -1.55 6.40
CA ILE A 228 -5.88 -2.68 5.70
C ILE A 228 -4.41 -2.72 6.08
N VAL A 229 -4.02 -3.77 6.81
CA VAL A 229 -2.66 -3.98 7.29
C VAL A 229 -1.90 -4.90 6.33
N ALA A 230 -0.71 -4.49 5.93
CA ALA A 230 0.19 -5.23 5.07
C ALA A 230 1.62 -5.21 5.63
N ASP A 231 2.44 -6.17 5.20
CA ASP A 231 3.88 -6.28 5.50
C ASP A 231 4.28 -6.06 6.98
N VAL A 232 3.61 -6.79 7.88
CA VAL A 232 3.94 -6.85 9.31
C VAL A 232 4.79 -8.07 9.67
N VAL A 233 5.39 -8.04 10.85
CA VAL A 233 6.18 -9.15 11.40
C VAL A 233 5.27 -10.14 12.11
N GLU A 234 5.55 -11.43 11.91
CA GLU A 234 4.88 -12.49 12.67
C GLU A 234 5.17 -12.34 14.17
N PRO A 235 4.17 -12.48 15.05
CA PRO A 235 4.38 -12.66 16.48
C PRO A 235 5.19 -13.94 16.69
N SER A 236 6.46 -13.80 17.08
CA SER A 236 7.30 -14.93 17.47
C SER A 236 7.91 -14.69 18.85
N SER A 237 7.94 -15.75 19.65
CA SER A 237 8.58 -15.78 20.97
C SER A 237 10.09 -15.56 20.92
N ASP A 238 10.69 -15.73 19.73
CA ASP A 238 12.14 -15.81 19.55
C ASP A 238 12.72 -14.50 18.95
N HIS A 239 11.86 -13.51 18.67
CA HIS A 239 12.32 -12.20 18.22
C HIS A 239 13.03 -11.46 19.36
N VAL A 240 14.34 -11.39 19.25
CA VAL A 240 15.18 -10.46 20.01
C VAL A 240 14.73 -9.03 19.68
N SER A 241 14.50 -8.21 20.70
CA SER A 241 14.13 -6.80 20.50
C SER A 241 15.18 -6.08 19.65
N PHE A 242 14.74 -5.09 18.86
CA PHE A 242 15.63 -4.27 18.02
C PHE A 242 16.85 -3.76 18.81
N GLU A 243 16.65 -3.18 19.99
CA GLU A 243 17.75 -2.67 20.82
C GLU A 243 18.75 -3.74 21.26
N ARG A 244 18.29 -4.95 21.58
CA ARG A 244 19.18 -6.05 21.95
C ARG A 244 19.95 -6.56 20.74
N SER A 245 19.32 -6.65 19.57
CA SER A 245 20.00 -7.02 18.31
C SER A 245 21.02 -5.96 17.90
N ARG A 246 20.67 -4.68 17.99
CA ARG A 246 21.56 -3.53 17.74
C ARG A 246 22.77 -3.54 18.68
N THR A 247 22.56 -3.74 19.98
CA THR A 247 23.65 -3.85 20.96
C THR A 247 24.57 -5.04 20.65
N LYS A 248 23.98 -6.19 20.28
CA LYS A 248 24.74 -7.38 19.89
C LYS A 248 25.58 -7.12 18.64
N LEU A 249 25.02 -6.47 17.62
CA LEU A 249 25.72 -6.06 16.41
C LEU A 249 26.94 -5.21 16.74
N LEU A 250 26.75 -4.09 17.46
CA LEU A 250 27.81 -3.17 17.85
C LEU A 250 28.94 -3.87 18.63
N ALA A 251 28.58 -4.77 19.56
CA ALA A 251 29.55 -5.56 20.32
C ALA A 251 30.36 -6.54 19.45
N HIS A 252 29.75 -7.16 18.44
CA HIS A 252 30.48 -8.02 17.49
C HIS A 252 31.40 -7.22 16.58
N ILE A 253 30.97 -6.05 16.11
CA ILE A 253 31.80 -5.15 15.32
C ILE A 253 33.04 -4.76 16.14
N ALA A 254 32.84 -4.22 17.35
CA ALA A 254 33.93 -3.76 18.20
C ALA A 254 34.93 -4.88 18.56
N ARG A 255 34.46 -6.07 18.93
CA ARG A 255 35.33 -7.21 19.27
C ARG A 255 36.23 -7.62 18.11
N THR A 256 35.67 -7.65 16.90
CA THR A 256 36.39 -8.03 15.68
C THR A 256 37.49 -7.01 15.37
N ILE A 257 37.15 -5.72 15.43
CA ILE A 257 38.10 -4.63 15.20
C ILE A 257 39.18 -4.57 16.29
N GLN A 258 38.84 -4.80 17.56
CA GLN A 258 39.81 -4.86 18.67
C GLN A 258 40.80 -6.02 18.52
N SER A 259 40.42 -7.06 17.79
CA SER A 259 41.31 -8.17 17.45
C SER A 259 42.15 -7.89 16.19
N ASN A 260 42.09 -6.66 15.64
CA ASN A 260 42.76 -6.23 14.40
C ASN A 260 42.30 -6.99 13.15
N HIS A 261 41.00 -7.29 13.03
CA HIS A 261 40.42 -7.94 11.86
C HIS A 261 39.25 -7.16 11.26
N ASN A 262 38.83 -7.55 10.05
CA ASN A 262 37.84 -6.84 9.27
C ASN A 262 36.42 -7.29 9.56
N VAL A 263 35.48 -6.36 9.43
CA VAL A 263 34.05 -6.63 9.53
C VAL A 263 33.39 -6.36 8.19
N LEU A 264 32.74 -7.37 7.62
CA LEU A 264 31.85 -7.24 6.48
C LEU A 264 30.40 -7.25 6.97
N ILE A 265 29.61 -6.25 6.60
CA ILE A 265 28.19 -6.16 6.92
C ILE A 265 27.42 -6.24 5.60
N ALA A 266 26.68 -7.33 5.39
CA ALA A 266 25.80 -7.48 4.24
C ALA A 266 24.51 -6.68 4.47
N ALA A 267 24.47 -5.47 3.91
CA ALA A 267 23.37 -4.52 4.02
C ALA A 267 23.34 -3.53 2.84
N PRO A 268 22.15 -3.13 2.37
CA PRO A 268 22.00 -2.09 1.35
C PRO A 268 22.59 -0.76 1.84
N SER A 269 22.94 0.15 0.93
CA SER A 269 23.53 1.46 1.29
C SER A 269 22.50 2.49 1.79
N MET A 270 21.38 2.02 2.35
CA MET A 270 20.18 2.81 2.65
C MET A 270 19.48 2.31 3.92
N HIS A 271 18.38 2.97 4.28
CA HIS A 271 17.48 2.58 5.38
C HIS A 271 18.24 2.61 6.71
N ILE A 272 18.17 1.53 7.49
CA ILE A 272 18.75 1.46 8.84
C ILE A 272 20.27 1.70 8.88
N VAL A 273 20.96 1.54 7.75
CA VAL A 273 22.40 1.81 7.66
C VAL A 273 22.73 3.26 8.01
N PHE A 274 21.86 4.23 7.69
CA PHE A 274 22.09 5.63 8.03
C PHE A 274 22.23 5.85 9.54
N ASP A 275 21.40 5.19 10.35
CA ASP A 275 21.51 5.25 11.82
C ASP A 275 22.72 4.45 12.32
N LEU A 276 22.95 3.25 11.78
CA LEU A 276 24.04 2.37 12.21
C LEU A 276 25.42 3.00 12.06
N LEU A 277 25.63 3.81 11.04
CA LEU A 277 26.90 4.52 10.83
C LEU A 277 27.22 5.46 12.00
N GLY A 278 26.22 6.21 12.49
CA GLY A 278 26.37 7.07 13.67
C GLY A 278 26.45 6.28 14.98
N ASP A 279 25.72 5.15 15.06
CA ASP A 279 25.76 4.26 16.22
C ASP A 279 27.12 3.62 16.43
N ILE A 280 27.78 3.20 15.35
CA ILE A 280 29.13 2.63 15.38
C ILE A 280 30.12 3.66 15.94
N GLU A 281 30.11 4.89 15.42
CA GLU A 281 30.98 5.97 15.92
C GLU A 281 30.74 6.24 17.41
N SER A 282 29.47 6.41 17.79
CA SER A 282 29.07 6.68 19.18
C SER A 282 29.47 5.54 20.12
N TYR A 283 29.28 4.29 19.68
CA TYR A 283 29.61 3.11 20.47
C TYR A 283 31.10 2.97 20.68
N PHE A 284 31.93 3.10 19.64
CA PHE A 284 33.39 3.02 19.75
C PHE A 284 33.95 4.09 20.70
N LYS A 285 33.42 5.32 20.63
CA LYS A 285 33.74 6.39 21.57
C LYS A 285 33.36 6.03 23.01
N SER A 286 32.19 5.43 23.21
CA SER A 286 31.68 5.08 24.56
C SER A 286 32.51 4.00 25.26
N ILE A 287 33.09 3.05 24.52
CA ILE A 287 33.87 1.94 25.07
C ILE A 287 35.38 2.23 25.12
N GLY A 288 35.81 3.43 24.71
CA GLY A 288 37.23 3.79 24.63
C GLY A 288 38.02 2.93 23.64
N ALA A 289 37.38 2.45 22.58
CA ALA A 289 38.04 1.71 21.51
C ALA A 289 38.77 2.65 20.54
N ARG A 290 39.54 2.08 19.61
CA ARG A 290 40.20 2.79 18.52
C ARG A 290 39.18 3.64 17.75
N GLU A 291 39.40 4.94 17.62
CA GLU A 291 38.40 5.86 17.08
C GLU A 291 38.03 5.56 15.62
N ILE A 292 36.80 5.88 15.22
CA ILE A 292 36.36 5.85 13.82
C ILE A 292 36.88 7.11 13.11
N GLY A 293 37.65 6.92 12.04
CA GLY A 293 38.39 8.04 11.47
C GLY A 293 39.21 7.76 10.21
N GLY A 294 39.67 8.85 9.58
CA GLY A 294 40.44 8.82 8.34
C GLY A 294 41.94 8.62 8.53
N GLU A 295 42.45 8.79 9.74
CA GLU A 295 43.89 8.70 10.05
C GLU A 295 44.36 7.25 10.21
N ASN A 296 45.67 7.00 10.11
CA ASN A 296 46.24 5.64 10.06
C ASN A 296 46.10 4.84 11.36
N ASP A 297 45.96 5.53 12.48
CA ASP A 297 45.72 4.99 13.82
C ASP A 297 44.22 4.91 14.16
N GLN A 298 43.34 5.30 13.24
CA GLN A 298 41.88 5.22 13.36
C GLN A 298 41.30 4.11 12.46
N VAL A 299 40.04 3.73 12.68
CA VAL A 299 39.34 2.67 11.95
C VAL A 299 38.46 3.30 10.86
N PRO A 300 38.68 2.99 9.56
CA PRO A 300 37.81 3.45 8.50
C PRO A 300 36.53 2.63 8.36
N ILE A 301 35.49 3.28 7.86
CA ILE A 301 34.26 2.66 7.36
C ILE A 301 34.22 2.80 5.84
N TYR A 302 33.91 1.72 5.15
CA TYR A 302 33.64 1.72 3.71
C TYR A 302 32.20 1.32 3.42
N VAL A 303 31.58 1.94 2.43
CA VAL A 303 30.27 1.54 1.89
C VAL A 303 30.47 1.16 0.43
N ALA A 304 30.47 -0.14 0.16
CA ALA A 304 30.74 -0.73 -1.14
C ALA A 304 29.43 -1.09 -1.87
N ASN A 305 28.99 -0.19 -2.74
CA ASN A 305 27.77 -0.30 -3.52
C ASN A 305 27.82 0.76 -4.66
N PRO A 306 27.42 0.44 -5.91
CA PRO A 306 27.44 1.37 -7.04
C PRO A 306 26.62 2.64 -6.82
N VAL A 307 25.62 2.61 -5.91
CA VAL A 307 24.81 3.79 -5.58
C VAL A 307 25.12 4.39 -4.20
N ALA A 308 26.15 3.90 -3.49
CA ALA A 308 26.48 4.34 -2.13
C ALA A 308 26.64 5.86 -1.99
N ASN A 309 27.40 6.48 -2.89
CA ASN A 309 27.67 7.91 -2.83
C ASN A 309 26.39 8.73 -3.05
N LYS A 310 25.57 8.33 -4.03
CA LYS A 310 24.26 8.96 -4.28
C LYS A 310 23.33 8.81 -3.08
N SER A 311 23.22 7.61 -2.51
CA SER A 311 22.29 7.32 -1.43
C SER A 311 22.63 8.04 -0.12
N LEU A 312 23.93 8.10 0.23
CA LEU A 312 24.41 8.79 1.43
C LEU A 312 24.31 10.32 1.32
N GLN A 313 24.57 10.88 0.14
CA GLN A 313 24.43 12.33 -0.07
C GLN A 313 22.95 12.72 -0.11
N TYR A 314 22.12 11.97 -0.84
CA TYR A 314 20.70 12.25 -0.97
C TYR A 314 20.00 12.19 0.38
N SER A 315 20.31 11.20 1.22
CA SER A 315 19.69 11.11 2.56
C SER A 315 19.96 12.34 3.42
N ASN A 316 21.12 13.01 3.32
CA ASN A 316 21.41 14.22 4.08
C ASN A 316 20.65 15.47 3.60
N ILE A 317 20.09 15.46 2.39
CA ILE A 317 19.25 16.57 1.90
C ILE A 317 17.75 16.31 2.08
N CYS A 318 17.35 15.12 2.54
CA CYS A 318 15.95 14.77 2.80
C CYS A 318 15.47 15.16 4.21
N GLY A 319 16.02 16.22 4.80
CA GLY A 319 15.76 16.52 6.22
C GLY A 319 14.28 16.77 6.53
N GLU A 320 13.49 17.28 5.59
CA GLU A 320 12.04 17.49 5.75
C GLU A 320 11.24 16.18 5.88
N TRP A 321 11.84 15.04 5.54
CA TRP A 321 11.26 13.70 5.65
C TRP A 321 11.70 12.96 6.91
N MET A 322 12.50 13.61 7.77
CA MET A 322 13.08 13.02 8.98
C MET A 322 12.27 13.33 10.23
N ASN A 323 12.68 12.75 11.36
CA ASN A 323 12.13 13.08 12.66
C ASN A 323 12.36 14.57 13.04
N PRO A 324 11.61 15.13 14.00
CA PRO A 324 11.72 16.53 14.41
C PRO A 324 13.12 16.96 14.89
N ASP A 325 13.85 16.07 15.57
CA ASP A 325 15.20 16.37 16.07
C ASP A 325 16.18 16.61 14.91
N ARG A 326 16.08 15.80 13.85
CA ARG A 326 16.89 15.96 12.64
C ARG A 326 16.42 17.14 11.78
N GLN A 327 15.11 17.39 11.72
CA GLN A 327 14.57 18.56 11.03
C GLN A 327 15.11 19.88 11.62
N CYS A 328 15.29 19.95 12.94
CA CYS A 328 15.88 21.12 13.59
C CYS A 328 17.32 21.42 13.10
N LEU A 329 18.09 20.38 12.72
CA LEU A 329 19.46 20.53 12.23
C LEU A 329 19.52 21.18 10.84
N LEU A 330 18.41 21.25 10.10
CA LEU A 330 18.36 21.97 8.81
C LEU A 330 18.58 23.48 8.95
N TYR A 331 18.38 24.04 10.14
CA TYR A 331 18.63 25.45 10.43
C TYR A 331 20.08 25.69 10.90
N GLU A 332 20.87 24.63 11.04
CA GLU A 332 22.27 24.68 11.41
C GLU A 332 23.17 24.36 10.20
N PRO A 333 24.43 24.81 10.18
CA PRO A 333 25.40 24.42 9.16
C PRO A 333 25.95 23.00 9.43
N THR A 334 25.08 22.06 9.81
CA THR A 334 25.42 20.68 10.15
C THR A 334 24.58 19.71 9.32
N THR A 335 25.15 18.57 8.97
CA THR A 335 24.39 17.52 8.26
C THR A 335 23.46 16.80 9.24
N PRO A 336 22.19 16.52 8.85
CA PRO A 336 21.23 15.91 9.77
C PRO A 336 21.61 14.48 10.17
N LEU A 337 22.32 13.75 9.30
CA LEU A 337 22.76 12.37 9.57
C LEU A 337 24.28 12.33 9.82
N ALA A 338 24.69 11.47 10.76
CA ALA A 338 26.07 11.38 11.23
C ALA A 338 27.06 11.05 10.10
N HIS A 339 26.64 10.25 9.12
CA HIS A 339 27.51 9.87 8.01
C HIS A 339 27.96 11.06 7.16
N GLY A 340 27.22 12.18 7.14
CA GLY A 340 27.68 13.40 6.45
C GLY A 340 28.99 13.94 7.03
N GLN A 341 29.10 13.97 8.36
CA GLN A 341 30.33 14.37 9.05
C GLN A 341 31.42 13.31 8.88
N LEU A 342 31.09 12.02 8.97
CA LEU A 342 32.05 10.93 8.75
C LEU A 342 32.69 11.00 7.36
N MET A 343 31.90 11.32 6.32
CA MET A 343 32.39 11.52 4.96
C MET A 343 33.31 12.75 4.88
N ALA A 344 32.90 13.88 5.48
CA ALA A 344 33.66 15.13 5.44
C ALA A 344 35.06 15.01 6.08
N LYS A 345 35.20 14.24 7.16
CA LYS A 345 36.50 13.96 7.81
C LYS A 345 37.26 12.76 7.22
N GLY A 346 36.76 12.15 6.14
CA GLY A 346 37.39 11.01 5.48
C GLY A 346 37.32 9.68 6.26
N ALA A 347 36.53 9.61 7.33
CA ALA A 347 36.31 8.41 8.14
C ALA A 347 35.40 7.38 7.44
N LEU A 348 34.48 7.87 6.61
CA LEU A 348 33.62 7.05 5.75
C LEU A 348 33.95 7.30 4.29
N GLN A 349 34.17 6.23 3.52
CA GLN A 349 34.45 6.30 2.10
C GLN A 349 33.56 5.34 1.31
N THR A 350 33.15 5.75 0.11
CA THR A 350 32.33 4.93 -0.78
C THR A 350 33.20 4.17 -1.78
N ILE A 351 32.82 2.93 -2.08
CA ILE A 351 33.44 2.10 -3.13
C ILE A 351 32.35 1.76 -4.14
N GLU A 352 32.36 2.43 -5.29
CA GLU A 352 31.33 2.24 -6.32
C GLU A 352 31.52 0.93 -7.08
N THR A 353 32.77 0.59 -7.40
CA THR A 353 33.13 -0.66 -8.07
C THR A 353 34.31 -1.32 -7.38
N VAL A 354 34.31 -2.66 -7.38
CA VAL A 354 35.42 -3.43 -6.82
C VAL A 354 36.70 -3.26 -7.63
N ASP A 355 36.60 -3.10 -8.95
CA ASP A 355 37.75 -2.84 -9.85
C ASP A 355 38.57 -1.61 -9.41
N SER A 356 37.92 -0.63 -8.78
CA SER A 356 38.60 0.55 -8.25
C SER A 356 39.61 0.23 -7.14
N ILE A 357 39.41 -0.89 -6.44
CA ILE A 357 40.32 -1.42 -5.41
C ILE A 357 41.51 -2.12 -6.09
N GLU A 358 41.24 -2.97 -7.09
CA GLU A 358 42.26 -3.81 -7.75
C GLU A 358 43.24 -3.00 -8.61
N LEU A 359 42.77 -1.92 -9.24
CA LEU A 359 43.57 -1.06 -10.12
C LEU A 359 44.51 -0.10 -9.36
N GLY A 360 44.66 -0.26 -8.03
CA GLY A 360 45.68 0.42 -7.23
C GLY A 360 45.45 1.91 -6.95
N ALA A 361 44.26 2.45 -7.27
CA ALA A 361 43.95 3.86 -7.04
C ALA A 361 43.66 4.17 -5.55
N ARG A 362 43.15 3.22 -4.77
CA ARG A 362 42.95 3.30 -3.31
C ARG A 362 43.01 1.90 -2.67
N GLY A 363 44.04 1.64 -1.85
CA GLY A 363 44.07 0.42 -1.04
C GLY A 363 43.06 0.50 0.11
N ILE A 364 42.39 -0.62 0.41
CA ILE A 364 41.56 -0.76 1.61
C ILE A 364 42.48 -0.86 2.82
N ARG A 365 42.28 0.02 3.81
CA ARG A 365 43.07 -0.01 5.04
C ARG A 365 42.45 -1.00 6.01
N GLU A 366 43.26 -1.84 6.62
CA GLU A 366 42.81 -2.85 7.59
C GLU A 366 43.42 -2.57 8.98
N PRO A 367 42.69 -2.81 10.09
CA PRO A 367 41.31 -3.32 10.16
C PRO A 367 40.27 -2.28 9.72
N CYS A 368 39.18 -2.73 9.09
CA CYS A 368 38.08 -1.85 8.67
C CYS A 368 36.69 -2.47 8.85
N ILE A 369 35.68 -1.61 8.71
CA ILE A 369 34.27 -1.98 8.65
C ILE A 369 33.77 -1.70 7.24
N VAL A 370 33.16 -2.68 6.58
CA VAL A 370 32.62 -2.55 5.22
C VAL A 370 31.14 -2.89 5.22
N PHE A 371 30.29 -1.96 4.81
CA PHE A 371 28.91 -2.24 4.41
C PHE A 371 28.89 -2.57 2.92
N ALA A 372 28.35 -3.72 2.53
CA ALA A 372 28.31 -4.15 1.15
C ALA A 372 26.96 -4.77 0.82
N GLY A 373 26.26 -4.20 -0.16
CA GLY A 373 25.09 -4.73 -0.90
C GLY A 373 23.94 -5.37 -0.10
N ASP A 374 22.82 -5.66 -0.77
CA ASP A 374 21.80 -6.50 -0.15
C ASP A 374 22.30 -7.94 0.01
N SER A 375 22.13 -8.48 1.20
CA SER A 375 22.36 -9.86 1.59
C SER A 375 21.63 -10.92 0.74
N VAL A 376 20.58 -10.54 0.00
CA VAL A 376 19.91 -11.42 -0.97
C VAL A 376 20.83 -11.73 -2.17
N PHE A 377 21.80 -10.86 -2.47
CA PHE A 377 22.70 -10.95 -3.62
C PHE A 377 24.15 -11.30 -3.25
N MET A 378 24.36 -12.10 -2.20
CA MET A 378 25.71 -12.46 -1.71
C MET A 378 26.67 -13.05 -2.74
N GLN A 379 26.15 -13.64 -3.82
CA GLN A 379 26.95 -14.29 -4.87
C GLN A 379 27.45 -13.31 -5.94
N LYS A 380 27.01 -12.05 -5.92
CA LYS A 380 27.40 -11.02 -6.89
C LYS A 380 27.82 -9.72 -6.19
N GLY A 381 28.47 -8.85 -6.96
CA GLY A 381 28.85 -7.52 -6.50
C GLY A 381 29.92 -7.53 -5.40
N PRO A 382 30.01 -6.43 -4.61
CA PRO A 382 31.06 -6.25 -3.62
C PRO A 382 31.09 -7.31 -2.52
N ILE A 383 29.93 -7.83 -2.10
CA ILE A 383 29.86 -8.87 -1.05
C ILE A 383 30.68 -10.09 -1.47
N ALA A 384 30.44 -10.62 -2.68
CA ALA A 384 31.12 -11.80 -3.19
C ALA A 384 32.64 -11.61 -3.22
N TRP A 385 33.09 -10.43 -3.65
CA TRP A 385 34.51 -10.10 -3.69
C TRP A 385 35.15 -10.06 -2.30
N PHE A 386 34.53 -9.38 -1.33
CA PHE A 386 35.07 -9.31 0.04
C PHE A 386 35.06 -10.69 0.71
N LEU A 387 34.03 -11.49 0.49
CA LEU A 387 33.98 -12.87 0.99
C LEU A 387 35.14 -13.70 0.44
N GLU A 388 35.42 -13.61 -0.85
CA GLU A 388 36.53 -14.33 -1.49
C GLU A 388 37.90 -13.80 -1.01
N HIS A 389 38.05 -12.48 -0.86
CA HIS A 389 39.30 -11.85 -0.44
C HIS A 389 39.65 -12.14 1.04
N TRP A 390 38.65 -12.21 1.92
CA TRP A 390 38.85 -12.41 3.35
C TRP A 390 38.62 -13.83 3.85
N LYS A 391 38.27 -14.79 2.98
CA LYS A 391 37.90 -16.17 3.37
C LYS A 391 38.94 -16.92 4.21
N GLN A 392 40.21 -16.54 4.14
CA GLN A 392 41.29 -17.21 4.90
C GLN A 392 41.47 -16.67 6.33
N SER A 393 40.82 -15.55 6.68
CA SER A 393 40.92 -14.93 8.00
C SER A 393 39.94 -15.58 8.99
N GLU A 394 40.45 -16.29 10.00
CA GLU A 394 39.65 -16.95 11.05
C GLU A 394 38.93 -15.98 12.00
N HIS A 395 39.32 -14.71 11.97
CA HIS A 395 38.83 -13.70 12.90
C HIS A 395 38.07 -12.57 12.21
N SER A 396 38.19 -12.41 10.89
CA SER A 396 37.31 -11.52 10.14
C SER A 396 35.88 -12.03 10.18
N THR A 397 34.94 -11.12 10.35
CA THR A 397 33.53 -11.47 10.60
C THR A 397 32.64 -10.92 9.50
N CYS A 398 31.80 -11.78 8.92
CA CYS A 398 30.70 -11.39 8.05
C CYS A 398 29.39 -11.40 8.85
N ILE A 399 28.71 -10.26 8.91
CA ILE A 399 27.47 -10.07 9.65
C ILE A 399 26.34 -9.75 8.67
N THR A 400 25.20 -10.42 8.83
CA THR A 400 23.99 -10.11 8.07
C THR A 400 22.92 -9.52 8.97
N ILE A 401 22.33 -8.41 8.54
CA ILE A 401 21.39 -7.66 9.39
C ILE A 401 19.93 -7.69 8.91
N LEU A 402 19.64 -8.19 7.72
CA LEU A 402 18.26 -8.22 7.22
C LEU A 402 17.49 -9.47 7.71
N PRO A 403 16.20 -9.35 8.09
CA PRO A 403 15.40 -10.48 8.59
C PRO A 403 15.32 -11.67 7.63
N LYS A 404 15.20 -11.43 6.31
CA LYS A 404 15.00 -12.46 5.27
C LYS A 404 16.31 -12.96 4.64
N THR A 405 17.45 -12.83 5.34
CA THR A 405 18.77 -13.20 4.81
C THR A 405 19.04 -14.71 4.84
N VAL A 406 19.66 -15.23 3.76
CA VAL A 406 20.28 -16.56 3.72
C VAL A 406 21.77 -16.43 4.04
N MET A 407 22.34 -17.32 4.86
CA MET A 407 23.80 -17.29 5.12
C MET A 407 24.58 -17.63 3.84
N PRO A 408 25.74 -17.01 3.61
CA PRO A 408 26.53 -17.30 2.42
C PRO A 408 27.07 -18.73 2.49
N ALA A 409 26.92 -19.48 1.41
CA ALA A 409 27.54 -20.79 1.24
C ALA A 409 28.92 -20.62 0.60
N VAL A 410 29.90 -20.10 1.35
CA VAL A 410 31.29 -19.96 0.87
C VAL A 410 32.04 -21.26 1.13
N GLN A 411 32.52 -21.92 0.07
CA GLN A 411 33.36 -23.11 0.20
C GLN A 411 34.72 -22.75 0.81
N ASP A 412 35.23 -23.60 1.70
CA ASP A 412 36.55 -23.48 2.33
C ASP A 412 36.83 -22.12 3.02
N SER A 413 35.79 -21.44 3.52
CA SER A 413 35.94 -20.21 4.29
C SER A 413 36.17 -20.48 5.77
N LYS A 414 37.18 -19.80 6.32
CA LYS A 414 37.52 -19.75 7.73
C LYS A 414 36.88 -18.57 8.46
N MET A 415 36.25 -17.65 7.73
CA MET A 415 35.61 -16.47 8.31
C MET A 415 34.48 -16.83 9.27
N ASN A 416 34.26 -15.94 10.24
CA ASN A 416 33.14 -16.06 11.16
C ASN A 416 31.86 -15.46 10.55
N PHE A 417 30.78 -16.23 10.47
CA PHE A 417 29.50 -15.80 9.93
C PHE A 417 28.45 -15.63 11.03
N ILE A 418 27.87 -14.44 11.13
CA ILE A 418 26.92 -14.12 12.20
C ILE A 418 25.64 -13.52 11.62
N ARG A 419 24.50 -14.08 12.01
CA ARG A 419 23.17 -13.54 11.68
C ARG A 419 22.62 -12.72 12.85
N ILE A 420 22.38 -11.43 12.63
CA ILE A 420 21.82 -10.50 13.63
C ILE A 420 20.71 -9.68 12.96
N PRO A 421 19.49 -10.24 12.79
CA PRO A 421 18.42 -9.54 12.09
C PRO A 421 17.98 -8.30 12.90
N LEU A 422 18.01 -7.14 12.25
CA LEU A 422 17.45 -5.88 12.73
C LEU A 422 16.06 -5.74 12.14
N GLU A 423 15.07 -6.26 12.87
CA GLU A 423 13.67 -6.11 12.48
C GLU A 423 13.15 -4.76 12.95
N THR A 424 12.80 -3.90 12.00
CA THR A 424 12.24 -2.56 12.26
C THR A 424 10.75 -2.48 11.94
N ARG A 425 10.17 -3.49 11.29
CA ARG A 425 8.76 -3.47 10.91
C ARG A 425 7.84 -3.67 12.11
N LEU A 426 6.64 -3.11 11.99
CA LEU A 426 5.53 -3.25 12.93
C LEU A 426 5.20 -4.74 13.10
N LYS A 427 5.06 -5.18 14.34
CA LYS A 427 4.60 -6.53 14.62
C LYS A 427 3.08 -6.59 14.57
N LEU A 428 2.55 -7.72 14.12
CA LEU A 428 1.10 -7.92 14.09
C LEU A 428 0.47 -7.80 15.49
N GLU A 429 1.18 -8.22 16.54
CA GLU A 429 0.72 -8.14 17.95
C GLU A 429 0.55 -6.70 18.47
N ASP A 430 1.22 -5.73 17.85
CA ASP A 430 1.17 -4.32 18.22
C ASP A 430 0.00 -3.58 17.54
N VAL A 431 -0.61 -4.16 16.50
CA VAL A 431 -1.74 -3.57 15.76
C VAL A 431 -2.91 -3.15 16.67
N PRO A 432 -3.37 -3.98 17.64
CA PRO A 432 -4.42 -3.55 18.56
C PRO A 432 -4.05 -2.30 19.37
N SER A 433 -2.78 -2.14 19.73
CA SER A 433 -2.32 -1.02 20.56
C SER A 433 -2.31 0.31 19.80
N ILE A 434 -1.91 0.29 18.52
CA ILE A 434 -1.95 1.48 17.67
C ILE A 434 -3.39 1.86 17.26
N LEU A 435 -4.31 0.90 17.27
CA LEU A 435 -5.73 1.15 17.01
C LEU A 435 -6.48 1.70 18.24
N ARG A 436 -5.85 1.70 19.43
CA ARG A 436 -6.44 2.27 20.66
C ARG A 436 -6.56 3.78 20.52
N THR A 437 -7.69 4.23 19.99
CA THR A 437 -8.13 5.61 20.12
C THR A 437 -8.88 5.80 21.44
N THR A 438 -8.67 6.94 22.10
CA THR A 438 -9.44 7.35 23.28
C THR A 438 -10.92 7.61 22.98
N GLU A 439 -11.28 7.70 21.70
CA GLU A 439 -12.60 8.01 21.19
C GLU A 439 -13.43 6.74 20.93
N ARG A 440 -14.70 6.77 21.32
CA ARG A 440 -15.66 5.70 20.99
C ARG A 440 -15.99 5.79 19.51
N LEU A 441 -15.83 4.69 18.80
CA LEU A 441 -16.26 4.58 17.41
C LEU A 441 -17.80 4.61 17.33
N ASN A 442 -18.33 5.53 16.54
CA ASN A 442 -19.77 5.62 16.27
C ASN A 442 -20.24 4.48 15.37
N ASP A 443 -19.44 4.10 14.38
CA ASP A 443 -19.70 3.05 13.40
C ASP A 443 -18.71 1.87 13.53
N VAL A 444 -19.04 0.77 12.87
CA VAL A 444 -18.15 -0.41 12.82
C VAL A 444 -16.94 -0.11 11.95
N ARG A 445 -15.75 -0.30 12.52
CA ARG A 445 -14.47 -0.30 11.81
C ARG A 445 -14.16 -1.71 11.27
N HIS A 446 -13.80 -1.82 10.00
CA HIS A 446 -13.34 -3.07 9.39
C HIS A 446 -11.81 -3.13 9.36
N LEU A 447 -11.22 -4.08 10.08
CA LEU A 447 -9.78 -4.31 10.10
C LEU A 447 -9.44 -5.55 9.26
N LEU A 448 -8.56 -5.40 8.27
CA LEU A 448 -8.02 -6.52 7.49
C LEU A 448 -6.57 -6.76 7.90
N ILE A 449 -6.25 -7.98 8.33
CA ILE A 449 -4.89 -8.41 8.67
C ILE A 449 -4.48 -9.62 7.83
N PRO A 450 -3.20 -9.75 7.48
CA PRO A 450 -2.72 -10.87 6.69
C PRO A 450 -2.79 -12.17 7.50
N LYS A 451 -3.07 -13.29 6.81
CA LYS A 451 -3.01 -14.60 7.44
C LYS A 451 -1.57 -14.98 7.72
N MET A 452 -1.22 -15.00 8.99
CA MET A 452 0.07 -15.45 9.49
C MET A 452 -0.06 -15.98 10.91
N LYS A 453 1.03 -16.48 11.49
CA LYS A 453 1.04 -16.90 12.90
C LYS A 453 0.53 -15.75 13.79
N GLY A 454 -0.28 -16.04 14.81
CA GLY A 454 -0.80 -15.04 15.74
C GLY A 454 -1.96 -14.16 15.24
N ALA A 455 -2.37 -14.25 13.97
CA ALA A 455 -3.50 -13.45 13.45
C ALA A 455 -4.83 -13.75 14.16
N GLU A 456 -5.11 -15.02 14.47
CA GLU A 456 -6.31 -15.41 15.22
C GLU A 456 -6.30 -14.84 16.65
N LEU A 457 -5.13 -14.84 17.31
CA LEU A 457 -4.98 -14.26 18.65
C LEU A 457 -5.23 -12.74 18.64
N VAL A 458 -4.75 -12.05 17.61
CA VAL A 458 -5.02 -10.61 17.43
C VAL A 458 -6.51 -10.35 17.21
N LYS A 459 -7.17 -11.19 16.40
CA LYS A 459 -8.62 -11.14 16.21
C LYS A 459 -9.37 -11.37 17.53
N GLU A 460 -8.98 -12.37 18.33
CA GLU A 460 -9.56 -12.64 19.65
C GLU A 460 -9.36 -11.47 20.62
N ASN A 461 -8.16 -10.89 20.67
CA ASN A 461 -7.87 -9.71 21.49
C ASN A 461 -8.76 -8.52 21.13
N LEU A 462 -9.06 -8.36 19.84
CA LEU A 462 -9.90 -7.28 19.32
C LEU A 462 -11.40 -7.52 19.52
N LEU A 463 -11.87 -8.73 19.84
CA LEU A 463 -13.28 -8.98 20.20
C LEU A 463 -13.73 -8.17 21.43
N SER A 464 -12.79 -7.80 22.30
CA SER A 464 -13.05 -6.97 23.47
C SER A 464 -13.29 -5.49 23.14
N TYR A 465 -13.01 -5.05 21.91
CA TYR A 465 -13.20 -3.67 21.48
C TYR A 465 -14.56 -3.53 20.80
N PRO A 466 -15.46 -2.67 21.33
CA PRO A 466 -16.73 -2.44 20.68
C PRO A 466 -16.51 -1.84 19.29
N ASN A 467 -17.31 -2.28 18.32
CA ASN A 467 -17.37 -1.73 16.95
C ASN A 467 -16.09 -1.93 16.10
N THR A 468 -15.34 -3.03 16.27
CA THR A 468 -14.28 -3.43 15.32
C THR A 468 -14.50 -4.86 14.82
N GLU A 469 -14.63 -5.03 13.51
CA GLU A 469 -14.73 -6.33 12.85
C GLU A 469 -13.40 -6.69 12.17
N VAL A 470 -12.89 -7.90 12.41
CA VAL A 470 -11.56 -8.33 11.94
C VAL A 470 -11.67 -9.44 10.89
N TYR A 471 -11.09 -9.17 9.72
CA TYR A 471 -10.94 -10.10 8.61
C TYR A 471 -9.49 -10.53 8.46
N ILE A 472 -9.27 -11.82 8.25
CA ILE A 472 -7.94 -12.39 8.01
C ILE A 472 -7.88 -12.79 6.54
N TYR A 473 -6.99 -12.16 5.78
CA TYR A 473 -6.89 -12.36 4.32
C TYR A 473 -5.68 -13.19 3.91
N LYS A 474 -5.80 -13.95 2.83
CA LYS A 474 -4.70 -14.59 2.12
C LYS A 474 -4.60 -14.03 0.70
N MET A 475 -3.46 -14.28 0.06
CA MET A 475 -3.28 -13.99 -1.36
C MET A 475 -4.38 -14.69 -2.18
N GLY A 476 -5.08 -13.91 -3.01
CA GLY A 476 -6.16 -14.36 -3.89
C GLY A 476 -7.55 -14.37 -3.26
N ASP A 477 -7.70 -14.05 -1.96
CA ASP A 477 -9.02 -13.95 -1.33
C ASP A 477 -9.79 -12.71 -1.83
N ILE A 478 -11.10 -12.86 -2.07
CA ILE A 478 -12.03 -11.77 -2.35
C ILE A 478 -12.82 -11.50 -1.07
N ILE A 479 -12.60 -10.34 -0.46
CA ILE A 479 -13.28 -9.93 0.78
C ILE A 479 -14.24 -8.78 0.46
N ASN A 480 -15.53 -9.02 0.66
CA ASN A 480 -16.57 -8.02 0.48
C ASN A 480 -16.77 -7.26 1.79
N ILE A 481 -16.42 -5.97 1.79
CA ILE A 481 -16.63 -5.08 2.93
C ILE A 481 -17.73 -4.10 2.54
N ASP A 482 -18.86 -4.18 3.25
CA ASP A 482 -19.94 -3.21 3.07
C ASP A 482 -19.63 -1.96 3.88
N LEU A 483 -19.13 -0.94 3.18
CA LEU A 483 -18.82 0.33 3.80
C LEU A 483 -20.06 1.20 4.06
N LYS A 484 -21.30 0.76 3.81
CA LYS A 484 -22.56 1.52 3.96
C LYS A 484 -22.56 2.89 3.28
N ARG A 485 -23.33 3.01 2.20
CA ARG A 485 -23.45 4.24 1.40
C ARG A 485 -24.89 4.71 1.41
N ASP A 486 -25.30 5.34 2.51
CA ASP A 486 -26.69 5.73 2.73
C ASP A 486 -27.08 6.99 1.94
N TRP A 487 -26.13 7.90 1.72
CA TRP A 487 -26.36 9.20 1.09
C TRP A 487 -25.34 9.49 0.01
N GLU A 488 -25.70 10.36 -0.92
CA GLU A 488 -24.81 10.87 -1.97
C GLU A 488 -24.72 12.40 -1.93
N LYS A 489 -23.53 12.92 -2.21
CA LYS A 489 -23.28 14.35 -2.22
C LYS A 489 -23.64 14.88 -3.60
N VAL A 490 -24.74 15.64 -3.66
CA VAL A 490 -25.20 16.27 -4.90
C VAL A 490 -24.96 17.76 -4.84
N SER A 491 -24.21 18.29 -5.81
CA SER A 491 -24.04 19.73 -6.00
C SER A 491 -25.22 20.32 -6.78
N VAL A 492 -25.68 21.51 -6.41
CA VAL A 492 -26.73 22.22 -7.14
C VAL A 492 -26.09 23.24 -8.09
N SER A 493 -26.45 23.21 -9.37
CA SER A 493 -25.93 24.18 -10.35
C SER A 493 -26.34 25.61 -9.98
N GLU A 494 -25.51 26.60 -10.29
CA GLU A 494 -25.79 28.02 -10.00
C GLU A 494 -27.13 28.48 -10.60
N LYS A 495 -27.45 28.03 -11.81
CA LYS A 495 -28.72 28.34 -12.49
C LYS A 495 -29.92 27.80 -11.73
N LEU A 496 -29.85 26.57 -11.22
CA LEU A 496 -30.92 25.97 -10.42
C LEU A 496 -30.99 26.64 -9.04
N ALA A 497 -29.85 26.91 -8.40
CA ALA A 497 -29.79 27.54 -7.09
C ALA A 497 -30.51 28.89 -7.06
N LYS A 498 -30.40 29.70 -8.13
CA LYS A 498 -31.13 30.98 -8.29
C LYS A 498 -32.65 30.84 -8.39
N LEU A 499 -33.15 29.65 -8.72
CA LEU A 499 -34.59 29.37 -8.84
C LEU A 499 -35.18 28.79 -7.55
N ILE A 500 -34.36 28.46 -6.56
CA ILE A 500 -34.83 27.90 -5.29
C ILE A 500 -35.50 29.00 -4.48
N MET A 501 -36.81 28.85 -4.30
CA MET A 501 -37.64 29.78 -3.52
C MET A 501 -38.13 29.06 -2.25
N PRO A 502 -37.75 29.53 -1.05
CA PRO A 502 -38.23 28.96 0.21
C PRO A 502 -39.71 29.27 0.43
N ILE A 503 -40.45 28.24 0.85
CA ILE A 503 -41.87 28.27 1.18
C ILE A 503 -41.99 28.13 2.71
N PRO A 504 -42.70 29.04 3.39
CA PRO A 504 -42.93 28.95 4.83
C PRO A 504 -43.98 27.90 5.17
N TYR A 505 -43.63 27.01 6.10
CA TYR A 505 -44.51 26.07 6.77
C TYR A 505 -44.65 26.46 8.24
N LYS A 506 -45.89 26.67 8.71
CA LYS A 506 -46.18 26.86 10.13
C LYS A 506 -46.60 25.53 10.73
N SER A 507 -45.81 25.03 11.68
CA SER A 507 -46.18 23.88 12.51
C SER A 507 -47.29 24.27 13.49
N SER A 508 -48.08 23.27 13.91
CA SER A 508 -49.02 23.27 15.04
C SER A 508 -48.48 24.00 16.29
N ASN A 509 -47.17 23.89 16.53
CA ASN A 509 -46.49 24.46 17.69
C ASN A 509 -46.07 25.94 17.51
N GLY A 510 -46.47 26.59 16.42
CA GLY A 510 -46.14 27.99 16.11
C GLY A 510 -44.75 28.22 15.50
N LEU A 511 -43.95 27.16 15.34
CA LEU A 511 -42.65 27.22 14.67
C LEU A 511 -42.83 27.37 13.14
N VAL A 512 -42.11 28.33 12.54
CA VAL A 512 -42.06 28.52 11.10
C VAL A 512 -40.80 27.83 10.55
N SER A 513 -40.98 26.78 9.77
CA SER A 513 -39.90 26.12 9.01
C SER A 513 -39.96 26.55 7.55
N LEU A 514 -38.82 26.76 6.91
CA LEU A 514 -38.75 27.07 5.47
C LEU A 514 -38.32 25.80 4.73
N TYR A 515 -39.04 25.45 3.67
CA TYR A 515 -38.66 24.35 2.78
C TYR A 515 -38.73 24.82 1.33
N ALA A 516 -37.89 24.28 0.45
CA ALA A 516 -37.93 24.62 -0.97
C ALA A 516 -37.84 23.33 -1.81
N PRO A 517 -38.83 23.02 -2.67
CA PRO A 517 -38.72 21.89 -3.57
C PRO A 517 -37.65 22.18 -4.63
N ILE A 518 -36.73 21.24 -4.84
CA ILE A 518 -35.67 21.37 -5.85
C ILE A 518 -35.93 20.33 -6.94
N ASN A 519 -36.28 20.82 -8.13
CA ASN A 519 -36.53 19.99 -9.30
C ASN A 519 -35.48 20.26 -10.38
N GLY A 520 -34.85 19.21 -10.90
CA GLY A 520 -33.81 19.34 -11.91
C GLY A 520 -33.49 18.03 -12.62
N THR A 521 -32.53 18.10 -13.54
CA THR A 521 -31.92 16.92 -14.15
C THR A 521 -30.61 16.64 -13.45
N LEU A 522 -30.45 15.43 -12.92
CA LEU A 522 -29.22 14.99 -12.26
C LEU A 522 -28.21 14.56 -13.33
N ASN A 523 -27.12 15.32 -13.45
CA ASN A 523 -26.00 14.97 -14.30
C ASN A 523 -24.98 14.19 -13.48
N LEU A 524 -24.60 13.01 -13.99
CA LEU A 524 -23.53 12.19 -13.44
C LEU A 524 -22.36 12.21 -14.42
N TYR A 525 -21.21 12.72 -13.97
CA TYR A 525 -19.97 12.68 -14.73
C TYR A 525 -18.79 12.46 -13.79
N ASN A 526 -17.97 11.44 -14.06
CA ASN A 526 -16.84 11.05 -13.21
C ASN A 526 -17.20 11.01 -11.72
N ASN A 527 -18.29 10.33 -11.36
CA ASN A 527 -18.78 10.25 -9.98
C ASN A 527 -19.14 11.59 -9.29
N ASN A 528 -19.13 12.71 -10.02
CA ASN A 528 -19.67 13.98 -9.54
C ASN A 528 -21.15 14.06 -9.91
N PHE A 529 -22.00 14.22 -8.89
CA PHE A 529 -23.43 14.41 -9.04
C PHE A 529 -23.76 15.90 -9.02
N GLN A 530 -24.30 16.42 -10.12
CA GLN A 530 -24.75 17.81 -10.19
C GLN A 530 -26.21 17.91 -10.65
N LEU A 531 -27.06 18.49 -9.80
CA LEU A 531 -28.44 18.79 -10.12
C LEU A 531 -28.53 20.10 -10.90
N CYS A 532 -28.94 19.99 -12.17
CA CYS A 532 -29.05 21.08 -13.11
C CYS A 532 -30.50 21.50 -13.35
N ALA A 533 -30.73 22.78 -13.67
CA ALA A 533 -32.05 23.23 -14.10
C ALA A 533 -32.46 22.47 -15.37
N ASN A 534 -33.74 22.13 -15.50
CA ASN A 534 -34.26 21.47 -16.69
C ASN A 534 -34.09 22.39 -17.91
N THR A 535 -33.03 22.21 -18.68
CA THR A 535 -32.98 22.73 -20.04
C THR A 535 -33.98 21.95 -20.86
N MET A 536 -34.97 22.65 -21.41
CA MET A 536 -36.02 22.15 -22.30
C MET A 536 -35.44 21.27 -23.43
N ARG A 537 -35.25 19.98 -23.17
CA ARG A 537 -35.15 18.94 -24.21
C ARG A 537 -36.49 18.22 -24.20
N ASN A 538 -37.30 18.51 -25.21
CA ASN A 538 -38.55 17.87 -25.63
C ASN A 538 -39.35 17.14 -24.51
N MET A 539 -40.35 17.85 -23.99
CA MET A 539 -41.38 17.45 -23.02
C MET A 539 -42.29 16.26 -23.44
N ASN A 540 -41.84 15.38 -24.35
CA ASN A 540 -42.65 14.29 -24.88
C ASN A 540 -42.25 12.88 -24.40
N ASP A 541 -41.14 12.70 -23.67
CA ASP A 541 -40.62 11.35 -23.35
C ASP A 541 -40.36 11.05 -21.87
N ARG A 542 -40.98 11.79 -20.92
CA ARG A 542 -41.03 11.33 -19.52
C ARG A 542 -42.38 10.66 -19.23
N PRO A 543 -42.39 9.54 -18.47
CA PRO A 543 -43.64 8.97 -17.98
C PRO A 543 -44.32 10.01 -17.08
N ARG A 544 -45.38 10.62 -17.60
CA ARG A 544 -46.25 11.49 -16.82
C ARG A 544 -46.92 10.61 -15.77
N VAL A 545 -46.53 10.72 -14.51
CA VAL A 545 -47.31 10.12 -13.42
C VAL A 545 -48.53 11.02 -13.22
N GLN A 546 -49.54 10.82 -14.06
CA GLN A 546 -50.85 11.40 -13.87
C GLN A 546 -51.50 10.61 -12.73
N VAL A 547 -51.19 10.99 -11.48
CA VAL A 547 -51.83 10.35 -10.33
C VAL A 547 -53.25 10.92 -10.24
N GLU A 548 -54.25 10.10 -10.59
CA GLU A 548 -55.64 10.46 -10.34
C GLU A 548 -55.84 10.61 -8.83
N LEU A 549 -56.27 11.78 -8.38
CA LEU A 549 -56.57 12.08 -6.97
C LEU A 549 -57.42 10.98 -6.30
N ASN A 550 -58.38 10.42 -7.04
CA ASN A 550 -59.25 9.32 -6.58
C ASN A 550 -58.47 8.06 -6.18
N ARG A 551 -57.34 7.76 -6.85
CA ARG A 551 -56.49 6.62 -6.48
C ARG A 551 -55.76 6.86 -5.15
N ILE A 552 -55.31 8.08 -4.91
CA ILE A 552 -54.66 8.45 -3.64
C ILE A 552 -55.67 8.33 -2.50
N VAL A 553 -56.86 8.91 -2.67
CA VAL A 553 -57.95 8.84 -1.68
C VAL A 553 -58.30 7.40 -1.35
N ASN A 554 -58.50 6.54 -2.36
CA ASN A 554 -58.79 5.12 -2.14
C ASN A 554 -57.68 4.38 -1.39
N ARG A 555 -56.41 4.73 -1.60
CA ARG A 555 -55.29 4.11 -0.87
C ARG A 555 -55.23 4.57 0.58
N PHE A 556 -55.56 5.84 0.87
CA PHE A 556 -55.70 6.32 2.25
C PHE A 556 -56.85 5.60 2.99
N GLU A 557 -57.98 5.38 2.31
CA GLU A 557 -59.10 4.60 2.84
C GLU A 557 -58.70 3.15 3.13
N GLN A 558 -57.96 2.48 2.24
CA GLN A 558 -57.45 1.12 2.45
C GLN A 558 -56.54 1.02 3.68
N HIS A 559 -55.79 2.07 3.99
CA HIS A 559 -54.91 2.13 5.17
C HIS A 559 -55.64 2.64 6.42
N SER A 560 -56.95 2.91 6.34
CA SER A 560 -57.77 3.43 7.45
C SER A 560 -57.25 4.74 8.04
N ILE A 561 -56.62 5.58 7.21
CA ILE A 561 -56.09 6.88 7.62
C ILE A 561 -57.11 7.95 7.20
N PRO A 562 -57.74 8.67 8.16
CA PRO A 562 -58.65 9.75 7.83
C PRO A 562 -57.88 10.92 7.22
N ILE A 563 -58.42 11.51 6.15
CA ILE A 563 -57.81 12.62 5.43
C ILE A 563 -58.81 13.77 5.23
N GLU A 564 -58.34 15.00 5.32
CA GLU A 564 -59.11 16.20 5.01
C GLU A 564 -58.55 16.85 3.74
N ILE A 565 -59.38 17.03 2.72
CA ILE A 565 -58.94 17.56 1.42
C ILE A 565 -59.44 18.99 1.28
N THR A 566 -58.51 19.93 1.16
CA THR A 566 -58.78 21.34 0.87
C THR A 566 -58.09 21.75 -0.43
N LYS A 567 -58.53 22.86 -1.02
CA LYS A 567 -57.92 23.42 -2.24
C LYS A 567 -57.56 24.87 -1.97
N ASP A 568 -56.31 25.24 -2.22
CA ASP A 568 -55.85 26.62 -2.03
C ASP A 568 -56.33 27.55 -3.17
N GLU A 569 -56.16 28.86 -2.97
CA GLU A 569 -56.51 29.89 -3.96
C GLU A 569 -55.69 29.80 -5.26
N GLN A 570 -54.59 29.04 -5.25
CA GLN A 570 -53.68 28.83 -6.39
C GLN A 570 -53.98 27.53 -7.16
N GLY A 571 -54.97 26.75 -6.71
CA GLY A 571 -55.40 25.51 -7.33
C GLY A 571 -54.69 24.25 -6.82
N THR A 572 -53.76 24.36 -5.86
CA THR A 572 -53.10 23.23 -5.18
C THR A 572 -54.11 22.48 -4.32
N ILE A 573 -54.12 21.15 -4.44
CA ILE A 573 -54.91 20.29 -3.56
C ILE A 573 -54.06 19.96 -2.33
N VAL A 574 -54.56 20.28 -1.15
CA VAL A 574 -53.91 20.02 0.14
C VAL A 574 -54.66 18.88 0.82
N ILE A 575 -53.97 17.79 1.12
CA ILE A 575 -54.51 16.70 1.94
C ILE A 575 -53.88 16.82 3.33
N GLU A 576 -54.67 17.21 4.32
CA GLU A 576 -54.26 17.24 5.72
C GLU A 576 -54.47 15.87 6.36
N LEU A 577 -53.45 15.40 7.08
CA LEU A 577 -53.50 14.15 7.84
C LEU A 577 -53.90 14.42 9.30
N PRO A 578 -54.26 13.38 10.06
CA PRO A 578 -54.66 13.50 11.45
C PRO A 578 -53.61 14.22 12.30
N SER A 579 -54.07 14.93 13.33
CA SER A 579 -53.22 15.81 14.16
C SER A 579 -52.05 15.08 14.85
N ASP A 580 -52.16 13.77 15.05
CA ASP A 580 -51.10 12.91 15.60
C ASP A 580 -49.98 12.59 14.58
N MET A 581 -50.22 12.75 13.28
CA MET A 581 -49.21 12.55 12.23
C MET A 581 -48.48 13.85 11.82
N GLU A 582 -49.02 15.03 12.17
CA GLU A 582 -48.48 16.37 11.84
C GLU A 582 -47.95 16.52 10.40
N SER A 583 -48.64 15.90 9.43
CA SER A 583 -48.16 15.79 8.05
C SER A 583 -49.21 16.29 7.05
N LYS A 584 -48.77 16.78 5.89
CA LYS A 584 -49.65 17.25 4.81
C LYS A 584 -49.11 16.86 3.44
N LEU A 585 -50.00 16.60 2.48
CA LEU A 585 -49.65 16.40 1.08
C LEU A 585 -50.10 17.59 0.25
N LEU A 586 -49.21 18.12 -0.59
CA LEU A 586 -49.54 19.15 -1.57
C LEU A 586 -49.48 18.54 -2.96
N ILE A 587 -50.61 18.54 -3.67
CA ILE A 587 -50.73 18.02 -5.02
C ILE A 587 -50.94 19.20 -5.98
N GLN A 588 -49.96 19.42 -6.83
CA GLN A 588 -50.01 20.35 -7.97
C GLN A 588 -49.99 19.55 -9.28
N ASP A 589 -50.44 20.13 -10.39
CA ASP A 589 -50.73 19.47 -11.68
C ASP A 589 -49.70 18.42 -12.15
N GLN A 590 -48.43 18.51 -11.73
CA GLN A 590 -47.37 17.57 -12.09
C GLN A 590 -46.47 17.12 -10.92
N SER A 591 -46.82 17.41 -9.67
CA SER A 591 -45.98 17.06 -8.50
C SER A 591 -46.78 16.84 -7.23
N ILE A 592 -46.38 15.82 -6.45
CA ILE A 592 -46.87 15.58 -5.10
C ILE A 592 -45.72 15.87 -4.12
N THR A 593 -45.96 16.77 -3.17
CA THR A 593 -45.00 17.14 -2.12
C THR A 593 -45.50 16.62 -0.79
N ILE A 594 -44.65 15.86 -0.08
CA ILE A 594 -44.94 15.35 1.27
C ILE A 594 -44.26 16.26 2.29
N ILE A 595 -45.04 16.86 3.18
CA ILE A 595 -44.55 17.66 4.30
C ILE A 595 -44.77 16.83 5.57
N SER A 596 -43.69 16.40 6.21
CA SER A 596 -43.75 15.60 7.43
C SER A 596 -42.48 15.77 8.25
N ASN A 597 -42.63 15.94 9.56
CA ASN A 597 -41.53 16.04 10.52
C ASN A 597 -41.03 14.67 11.01
N ASP A 598 -41.84 13.60 10.84
CA ASP A 598 -41.52 12.24 11.27
C ASP A 598 -41.12 11.35 10.07
N GLU A 599 -40.00 10.65 10.20
CA GLU A 599 -39.44 9.83 9.12
C GLU A 599 -40.27 8.56 8.85
N ASN A 600 -40.87 7.98 9.88
CA ASN A 600 -41.75 6.81 9.74
C ASN A 600 -43.02 7.18 8.98
N THR A 601 -43.63 8.31 9.34
CA THR A 601 -44.79 8.89 8.65
C THR A 601 -44.45 9.25 7.21
N ARG A 602 -43.28 9.84 6.94
CA ARG A 602 -42.82 10.15 5.59
C ARG A 602 -42.68 8.88 4.72
N ASN A 603 -42.12 7.81 5.26
CA ASN A 603 -41.98 6.53 4.56
C ASN A 603 -43.33 5.85 4.32
N LEU A 604 -44.24 5.90 5.29
CA LEU A 604 -45.61 5.41 5.15
C LEU A 604 -46.34 6.15 4.01
N LEU A 605 -46.30 7.48 4.01
CA LEU A 605 -46.93 8.31 2.98
C LEU A 605 -46.32 8.06 1.60
N ARG A 606 -45.00 7.87 1.52
CA ARG A 606 -44.32 7.49 0.27
C ARG A 606 -44.86 6.18 -0.29
N ASN A 607 -45.07 5.17 0.57
CA ASN A 607 -45.62 3.87 0.16
C ASN A 607 -47.10 3.94 -0.24
N ILE A 608 -47.86 4.89 0.31
CA ILE A 608 -49.25 5.11 -0.07
C ILE A 608 -49.35 5.80 -1.44
N ILE A 609 -48.37 6.64 -1.80
CA ILE A 609 -48.39 7.47 -3.01
C ILE A 609 -47.77 6.77 -4.23
N LEU A 610 -46.69 6.00 -4.05
CA LEU A 610 -46.09 5.13 -5.08
C LEU A 610 -46.96 3.88 -5.26
#